data_AF-A0A524C9W3-F1
#
_entry.id   AF-A0A524C9W3-F1
#
_cell.length_a   1.000
_cell.length_b   1.000
_cell.length_c   1.000
_cell.angle_alpha   90.00
_cell.angle_beta   90.00
_cell.angle_gamma   90.00
#
_symmetry.space_group_name_H-M   'P 1'
#
loop_
_entity.id
_entity.type
_entity.pdbx_description
1 polymer ?
#
loop_
_entity_poly.entity_id
_entity_poly.type
_entity_poly.pdbx_seq_one_letter_code
_entity_poly.pdbx_strand_id
1 'polypeptide(L)'
;MKINKFDIFYLIGLLGTTGLMLWILLSGITVLLFTNVIFFWAAKLLSGFGLILTATSAFLFLLDLIKDKIEQREVNIFIIIQIIIPALLIIFGIYKIISNLNPSPTPKTGLAYWLDIGLFVFGILSISLSLYIIPLIREEFEESAEAGLWTRIKRGAKKVGRKVKKKYYAVSKQYAKVHIQDQTTIKEILTIWRHKLAVYLLIPIGIGSLVFTPIAFVCIVFWIKLFIFDKDPKVYERISLLISMIAIALIAILSYVFDWVFYTAISEYFWTIEVFYLIGIIASSIMFIYQFGKLKGVTLTDVKEKIGELRTKEEK
;
A
#
# COMPACT_ATOMS: atom_id res chain seq x y z
N MET A 1 -6.18 20.53 33.05
CA MET A 1 -6.35 20.19 31.61
C MET A 1 -7.84 20.08 31.34
N LYS A 2 -8.45 21.01 30.57
CA LYS A 2 -9.91 20.95 30.30
C LYS A 2 -10.17 19.84 29.30
N ILE A 3 -10.85 18.78 29.75
CA ILE A 3 -11.28 17.67 28.90
C ILE A 3 -12.43 18.20 28.03
N ASN A 4 -12.27 18.17 26.70
CA ASN A 4 -13.35 18.58 25.80
C ASN A 4 -14.43 17.49 25.75
N LYS A 5 -15.69 17.86 25.43
CA LYS A 5 -16.81 16.90 25.30
C LYS A 5 -16.47 15.70 24.40
N PHE A 6 -15.65 15.91 23.37
CA PHE A 6 -15.17 14.86 22.47
C PHE A 6 -14.24 13.85 23.15
N ASP A 7 -13.39 14.30 24.08
CA ASP A 7 -12.42 13.44 24.77
C ASP A 7 -13.15 12.51 25.75
N ILE A 8 -14.21 13.02 26.39
CA ILE A 8 -15.10 12.23 27.24
C ILE A 8 -15.83 11.17 26.38
N PHE A 9 -16.37 11.57 25.23
CA PHE A 9 -17.01 10.63 24.29
C PHE A 9 -16.03 9.54 23.82
N TYR A 10 -14.78 9.90 23.51
CA TYR A 10 -13.76 8.96 23.08
C TYR A 10 -13.43 7.92 24.16
N LEU A 11 -13.23 8.35 25.41
CA LEU A 11 -12.93 7.46 26.53
C LEU A 11 -14.12 6.55 26.88
N ILE A 12 -15.34 7.10 26.94
CA ILE A 12 -16.55 6.32 27.20
C ILE A 12 -16.78 5.32 26.06
N GLY A 13 -16.57 5.73 24.80
CA GLY A 13 -16.68 4.86 23.64
C GLY A 13 -15.68 3.71 23.67
N LEU A 14 -14.42 3.96 24.05
CA LEU A 14 -13.41 2.91 24.24
C LEU A 14 -13.79 1.93 25.36
N LEU A 15 -14.27 2.43 26.52
CA LEU A 15 -14.72 1.56 27.61
C LEU A 15 -15.94 0.72 27.20
N GLY A 16 -16.93 1.33 26.56
CA GLY A 16 -18.14 0.65 26.10
C GLY A 16 -17.83 -0.42 25.04
N THR A 17 -16.97 -0.10 24.07
CA THR A 17 -16.55 -1.05 23.04
C THR A 17 -15.68 -2.16 23.60
N THR A 18 -14.90 -1.92 24.66
CA THR A 18 -14.14 -2.97 25.37
C THR A 18 -15.09 -3.92 26.11
N GLY A 19 -16.10 -3.40 26.80
CA GLY A 19 -17.14 -4.23 27.43
C GLY A 19 -17.90 -5.07 26.41
N LEU A 20 -18.23 -4.48 25.26
CA LEU A 20 -18.90 -5.19 24.16
C LEU A 20 -18.00 -6.27 23.53
N MET A 21 -16.69 -6.05 23.44
CA MET A 21 -15.73 -7.08 23.00
C MET A 21 -15.75 -8.29 23.93
N LEU A 22 -15.67 -8.05 25.24
CA LEU A 22 -15.68 -9.12 26.25
C LEU A 22 -17.00 -9.89 26.19
N TRP A 23 -18.13 -9.20 26.02
CA TRP A 23 -19.43 -9.84 25.82
C TRP A 23 -19.46 -10.73 24.57
N ILE A 24 -18.96 -10.26 23.43
CA ILE A 24 -18.88 -11.05 22.18
C ILE A 24 -18.02 -12.29 22.38
N LEU A 25 -16.86 -12.15 23.02
CA LEU A 25 -15.95 -13.26 23.28
C LEU A 25 -16.58 -14.30 24.21
N LEU A 26 -17.32 -13.88 25.24
CA LEU A 26 -18.01 -14.77 26.18
C LEU A 26 -19.25 -15.44 25.59
N SER A 27 -19.97 -14.76 24.69
CA SER A 27 -21.19 -15.27 24.04
C SER A 27 -20.90 -16.21 22.86
N GLY A 28 -19.65 -16.29 22.40
CA GLY A 28 -19.25 -17.20 21.32
C GLY A 28 -19.87 -16.88 19.97
N ILE A 29 -20.18 -15.60 19.70
CA ILE A 29 -20.79 -15.18 18.42
C ILE A 29 -19.76 -15.32 17.29
N THR A 30 -19.85 -16.40 16.53
CA THR A 30 -18.93 -16.71 15.42
C THR A 30 -19.24 -15.95 14.13
N VAL A 31 -20.43 -15.36 14.00
CA VAL A 31 -20.84 -14.61 12.79
C VAL A 31 -19.95 -13.40 12.53
N LEU A 32 -19.42 -12.77 13.58
CA LEU A 32 -18.53 -11.63 13.45
C LEU A 32 -17.14 -12.03 12.93
N LEU A 33 -16.76 -13.32 12.98
CA LEU A 33 -15.47 -13.78 12.48
C LEU A 33 -15.32 -13.56 10.97
N PHE A 34 -16.43 -13.62 10.22
CA PHE A 34 -16.43 -13.38 8.78
C PHE A 34 -16.05 -11.95 8.40
N THR A 35 -16.18 -10.97 9.31
CA THR A 35 -15.73 -9.60 9.02
C THR A 35 -14.21 -9.55 8.84
N ASN A 36 -13.44 -10.45 9.46
CA ASN A 36 -11.99 -10.52 9.27
C ASN A 36 -11.59 -10.70 7.81
N VAL A 37 -12.44 -11.29 6.96
CA VAL A 37 -12.20 -11.37 5.51
C VAL A 37 -12.01 -9.98 4.91
N ILE A 38 -12.86 -9.01 5.30
CA ILE A 38 -12.81 -7.62 4.85
C ILE A 38 -11.51 -6.95 5.31
N PHE A 39 -11.04 -7.26 6.52
CA PHE A 39 -9.75 -6.80 7.01
C PHE A 39 -8.61 -7.30 6.11
N PHE A 40 -8.58 -8.61 5.82
CA PHE A 40 -7.54 -9.19 4.98
C PHE A 40 -7.60 -8.68 3.53
N TRP A 41 -8.79 -8.42 2.98
CA TRP A 41 -8.95 -7.76 1.68
C TRP A 41 -8.26 -6.39 1.65
N ALA A 42 -8.54 -5.54 2.64
CA ALA A 42 -7.95 -4.21 2.72
C ALA A 42 -6.43 -4.27 2.90
N ALA A 43 -5.94 -5.14 3.79
CA ALA A 43 -4.51 -5.32 4.04
C ALA A 43 -3.76 -5.83 2.81
N LYS A 44 -4.32 -6.82 2.11
CA LYS A 44 -3.70 -7.41 0.91
C LYS A 44 -3.75 -6.51 -0.30
N LEU A 45 -4.82 -5.73 -0.49
CA LEU A 45 -4.86 -4.69 -1.52
C LEU A 45 -3.73 -3.67 -1.32
N LEU A 46 -3.55 -3.16 -0.10
CA LEU A 46 -2.46 -2.23 0.21
C LEU A 46 -1.08 -2.86 0.07
N SER A 47 -0.94 -4.15 0.37
CA SER A 47 0.30 -4.90 0.17
C SER A 47 0.69 -4.97 -1.31
N GLY A 48 -0.27 -5.33 -2.18
CA GLY A 48 -0.06 -5.34 -3.63
C GLY A 48 0.40 -3.96 -4.16
N PHE A 49 -0.20 -2.90 -3.62
CA PHE A 49 0.22 -1.52 -3.90
C PHE A 49 1.65 -1.23 -3.40
N GLY A 50 1.97 -1.68 -2.19
CA GLY A 50 3.27 -1.51 -1.55
C GLY A 50 4.41 -2.15 -2.34
N LEU A 51 4.18 -3.30 -2.97
CA LEU A 51 5.21 -3.99 -3.76
C LEU A 51 5.71 -3.17 -4.95
N ILE A 52 4.80 -2.52 -5.69
CA ILE A 52 5.21 -1.65 -6.81
C ILE A 52 5.99 -0.43 -6.30
N LEU A 53 5.65 0.11 -5.13
CA LEU A 53 6.41 1.20 -4.51
C LEU A 53 7.81 0.75 -4.04
N THR A 54 7.92 -0.46 -3.49
CA THR A 54 9.20 -1.06 -3.09
C THR A 54 10.05 -1.32 -4.32
N ALA A 55 9.48 -1.89 -5.39
CA ALA A 55 10.18 -2.05 -6.67
C ALA A 55 10.67 -0.70 -7.22
N THR A 56 9.82 0.33 -7.23
CA THR A 56 10.18 1.70 -7.62
C THR A 56 11.34 2.25 -6.79
N SER A 57 11.35 1.99 -5.48
CA SER A 57 12.42 2.42 -4.58
C SER A 57 13.72 1.66 -4.80
N ALA A 58 13.65 0.35 -5.03
CA ALA A 58 14.81 -0.48 -5.37
C ALA A 58 15.43 -0.02 -6.70
N PHE A 59 14.60 0.28 -7.70
CA PHE A 59 15.05 0.82 -8.97
C PHE A 59 15.74 2.19 -8.82
N LEU A 60 15.20 3.08 -7.99
CA LEU A 60 15.83 4.36 -7.70
C LEU A 60 17.20 4.18 -7.05
N PHE A 61 17.29 3.28 -6.07
CA PHE A 61 18.55 2.98 -5.38
C PHE A 61 19.58 2.41 -6.34
N LEU A 62 19.19 1.44 -7.16
CA LEU A 62 20.06 0.87 -8.19
C LEU A 62 20.56 1.98 -9.13
N LEU A 63 19.67 2.78 -9.72
CA LEU A 63 20.05 3.86 -10.63
C LEU A 63 21.00 4.88 -9.99
N ASP A 64 20.78 5.26 -8.73
CA ASP A 64 21.64 6.25 -8.06
C ASP A 64 23.07 5.73 -7.86
N LEU A 65 23.23 4.41 -7.67
CA LEU A 65 24.52 3.75 -7.48
C LEU A 65 25.35 3.68 -8.77
N ILE A 66 24.69 3.54 -9.92
CA ILE A 66 25.35 3.40 -11.25
C ILE A 66 25.18 4.64 -12.15
N LYS A 67 24.66 5.76 -11.62
CA LYS A 67 24.30 6.98 -12.37
C LYS A 67 25.45 7.61 -13.16
N ASP A 68 26.68 7.47 -12.68
CA ASP A 68 27.86 8.11 -13.26
C ASP A 68 28.57 7.19 -14.29
N LYS A 69 28.13 5.93 -14.41
CA LYS A 69 28.70 4.92 -15.30
C LYS A 69 27.76 4.48 -16.42
N ILE A 70 26.55 5.04 -16.49
CA ILE A 70 25.50 4.57 -17.39
C ILE A 70 25.36 5.45 -18.63
N GLU A 71 25.43 4.82 -19.79
CA GLU A 71 25.11 5.36 -21.11
C GLU A 71 23.62 5.24 -21.44
N GLN A 72 23.18 5.93 -22.50
CA GLN A 72 21.78 5.99 -22.92
C GLN A 72 21.17 4.60 -23.22
N ARG A 73 21.99 3.65 -23.72
CA ARG A 73 21.54 2.28 -24.03
C ARG A 73 21.16 1.49 -22.77
N GLU A 74 21.92 1.67 -21.70
CA GLU A 74 21.68 0.97 -20.42
C GLU A 74 20.49 1.56 -19.68
N VAL A 75 20.26 2.88 -19.79
CA VAL A 75 19.01 3.51 -19.29
C VAL A 75 17.79 2.90 -20.00
N ASN A 76 17.85 2.67 -21.30
CA ASN A 76 16.74 2.05 -22.06
C ASN A 76 16.46 0.61 -21.62
N ILE A 77 17.50 -0.19 -21.35
CA ILE A 77 17.33 -1.53 -20.78
C ILE A 77 16.66 -1.45 -19.40
N PHE A 78 17.10 -0.50 -18.57
CA PHE A 78 16.52 -0.29 -17.24
C PHE A 78 15.03 0.09 -17.29
N ILE A 79 14.65 0.91 -18.28
CA ILE A 79 13.25 1.26 -18.55
C ILE A 79 12.42 0.02 -18.91
N ILE A 80 12.96 -0.86 -19.76
CA ILE A 80 12.27 -2.09 -20.16
C ILE A 80 12.08 -3.01 -18.95
N ILE A 81 13.13 -3.21 -18.14
CA ILE A 81 13.05 -4.00 -16.90
C ILE A 81 11.98 -3.43 -15.96
N GLN A 82 11.88 -2.11 -15.83
CA GLN A 82 10.85 -1.46 -15.01
C GLN A 82 9.41 -1.74 -15.45
N ILE A 83 9.17 -2.03 -16.72
CA ILE A 83 7.85 -2.40 -17.25
C ILE A 83 7.61 -3.91 -17.11
N ILE A 84 8.66 -4.72 -17.26
CA ILE A 84 8.59 -6.19 -17.14
C ILE A 84 8.29 -6.62 -15.70
N ILE A 85 8.89 -5.99 -14.68
CA ILE A 85 8.67 -6.39 -13.28
C ILE A 85 7.18 -6.32 -12.88
N PRO A 86 6.45 -5.22 -13.12
CA PRO A 86 5.00 -5.18 -12.89
C PRO A 86 4.24 -6.30 -13.62
N ALA A 87 4.58 -6.60 -14.87
CA ALA A 87 3.93 -7.66 -15.64
C ALA A 87 4.18 -9.04 -15.02
N LEU A 88 5.41 -9.33 -14.59
CA LEU A 88 5.76 -10.57 -13.88
C LEU A 88 5.00 -10.69 -12.55
N LEU A 89 4.86 -9.59 -11.80
CA LEU A 89 4.09 -9.58 -10.55
C LEU A 89 2.60 -9.85 -10.79
N ILE A 90 2.02 -9.36 -11.89
CA ILE A 90 0.64 -9.65 -12.30
C ILE A 90 0.50 -11.13 -12.64
N ILE A 91 1.41 -11.69 -13.46
CA ILE A 91 1.41 -13.12 -13.82
C ILE A 91 1.52 -13.99 -12.57
N PHE A 92 2.41 -13.63 -11.65
CA PHE A 92 2.57 -14.32 -10.38
C PHE A 92 1.32 -14.23 -9.50
N GLY A 93 0.64 -13.09 -9.47
CA GLY A 93 -0.64 -12.92 -8.77
C GLY A 93 -1.74 -13.82 -9.34
N ILE A 94 -1.83 -13.93 -10.67
CA ILE A 94 -2.77 -14.85 -11.35
C ILE A 94 -2.44 -16.31 -11.00
N TYR A 95 -1.16 -16.69 -11.05
CA TYR A 95 -0.72 -18.02 -10.65
C TYR A 95 -1.13 -18.34 -9.20
N LYS A 96 -0.93 -17.41 -8.26
CA LYS A 96 -1.34 -17.59 -6.85
C LYS A 96 -2.84 -17.81 -6.67
N ILE A 97 -3.67 -17.11 -7.43
CA ILE A 97 -5.12 -17.32 -7.41
C ILE A 97 -5.43 -18.75 -7.86
N ILE A 98 -4.85 -19.19 -8.99
CA ILE A 98 -5.09 -20.53 -9.54
C ILE A 98 -4.58 -21.61 -8.58
N SER A 99 -3.39 -21.44 -7.99
CA SER A 99 -2.83 -22.40 -7.03
C SER A 99 -3.63 -22.50 -5.74
N ASN A 100 -4.32 -21.41 -5.33
CA ASN A 100 -5.16 -21.40 -4.13
C ASN A 100 -6.61 -21.84 -4.40
N LEU A 101 -7.01 -22.05 -5.66
CA LEU A 101 -8.30 -22.68 -5.98
C LEU A 101 -8.30 -24.18 -5.62
N ASN A 102 -7.12 -24.82 -5.68
CA ASN A 102 -6.92 -26.18 -5.19
C ASN A 102 -6.04 -26.12 -3.95
N PRO A 103 -6.62 -26.05 -2.73
CA PRO A 103 -5.84 -26.00 -1.51
C PRO A 103 -5.01 -27.28 -1.40
N SER A 104 -3.74 -27.21 -1.82
CA SER A 104 -2.76 -28.21 -1.44
C SER A 104 -2.52 -28.03 0.05
N PRO A 105 -2.65 -29.09 0.87
CA PRO A 105 -2.38 -28.98 2.29
C PRO A 105 -0.94 -28.51 2.48
N THR A 106 -0.79 -27.37 3.15
CA THR A 106 0.53 -26.87 3.56
C THR A 106 1.27 -27.98 4.30
N PRO A 107 2.57 -28.19 4.02
CA PRO A 107 3.36 -29.15 4.77
C PRO A 107 3.32 -28.77 6.26
N LYS A 108 2.78 -29.65 7.11
CA LYS A 108 2.58 -29.35 8.55
C LYS A 108 3.90 -29.29 9.34
N THR A 109 5.02 -29.71 8.74
CA THR A 109 6.35 -29.74 9.37
C THR A 109 7.46 -29.59 8.33
N GLY A 110 8.63 -29.07 8.76
CA GLY A 110 9.86 -29.00 7.95
C GLY A 110 10.41 -27.59 7.71
N LEU A 111 11.55 -27.49 7.02
CA LEU A 111 12.19 -26.20 6.69
C LEU A 111 11.29 -25.32 5.81
N ALA A 112 10.54 -25.94 4.90
CA ALA A 112 9.60 -25.25 4.02
C ALA A 112 8.47 -24.56 4.81
N TYR A 113 7.97 -25.19 5.89
CA TYR A 113 6.96 -24.62 6.78
C TYR A 113 7.49 -23.39 7.53
N TRP A 114 8.71 -23.47 8.09
CA TRP A 114 9.35 -22.33 8.76
C TRP A 114 9.67 -21.17 7.81
N LEU A 115 10.06 -21.47 6.57
CA LEU A 115 10.21 -20.45 5.53
C LEU A 115 8.88 -19.78 5.21
N ASP A 116 7.78 -20.54 5.10
CA ASP A 116 6.45 -20.00 4.82
C ASP A 116 5.95 -19.10 5.97
N ILE A 117 6.09 -19.55 7.23
CA ILE A 117 5.84 -18.70 8.41
C ILE A 117 6.71 -17.44 8.36
N GLY A 118 8.01 -17.58 8.13
CA GLY A 118 8.94 -16.46 8.12
C GLY A 118 8.58 -15.42 7.07
N LEU A 119 8.21 -15.87 5.86
CA LEU A 119 7.75 -15.01 4.77
C LEU A 119 6.39 -14.35 5.09
N PHE A 120 5.47 -15.08 5.73
CA PHE A 120 4.18 -14.57 6.15
C PHE A 120 4.31 -13.48 7.22
N VAL A 121 5.08 -13.75 8.29
CA VAL A 121 5.33 -12.81 9.39
C VAL A 121 6.07 -11.58 8.88
N PHE A 122 7.14 -11.77 8.10
CA PHE A 122 7.87 -10.66 7.48
C PHE A 122 6.95 -9.83 6.58
N GLY A 123 6.07 -10.50 5.82
CA GLY A 123 5.05 -9.87 5.00
C GLY A 123 4.13 -8.97 5.83
N ILE A 124 3.45 -9.50 6.84
CA ILE A 124 2.52 -8.73 7.69
C ILE A 124 3.22 -7.58 8.39
N LEU A 125 4.41 -7.80 8.95
CA LEU A 125 5.17 -6.76 9.62
C LEU A 125 5.59 -5.67 8.64
N SER A 126 6.15 -6.03 7.48
CA SER A 126 6.56 -5.08 6.45
C SER A 126 5.36 -4.24 5.95
N ILE A 127 4.22 -4.88 5.72
CA ILE A 127 2.96 -4.25 5.31
C ILE A 127 2.50 -3.27 6.40
N SER A 128 2.32 -3.73 7.64
CA SER A 128 1.80 -2.91 8.74
C SER A 128 2.72 -1.72 9.04
N LEU A 129 4.04 -1.96 8.99
CA LEU A 129 5.05 -0.99 9.33
C LEU A 129 5.20 0.08 8.24
N SER A 130 5.16 -0.31 6.97
CA SER A 130 5.28 0.62 5.83
C SER A 130 4.00 1.39 5.51
N LEU A 131 2.82 0.83 5.83
CA LEU A 131 1.52 1.41 5.50
C LEU A 131 0.94 2.27 6.61
N TYR A 132 1.09 1.84 7.86
CA TYR A 132 0.44 2.50 8.99
C TYR A 132 1.46 3.04 9.98
N ILE A 133 2.36 2.21 10.51
CA ILE A 133 3.24 2.62 11.63
C ILE A 133 4.18 3.76 11.24
N ILE A 134 5.00 3.61 10.18
CA ILE A 134 5.93 4.66 9.74
C ILE A 134 5.18 5.94 9.37
N PRO A 135 4.13 5.91 8.52
CA PRO A 135 3.44 7.14 8.13
C PRO A 135 2.70 7.82 9.30
N LEU A 136 2.17 7.07 10.28
CA LEU A 136 1.57 7.62 11.50
C LEU A 136 2.61 8.35 12.36
N ILE A 137 3.81 7.78 12.50
CA ILE A 137 4.92 8.39 13.24
C ILE A 137 5.42 9.66 12.54
N ARG A 138 5.41 9.68 11.20
CA ARG A 138 5.90 10.80 10.39
C ARG A 138 4.84 11.87 10.08
N GLU A 139 3.63 11.74 10.62
CA GLU A 139 2.50 12.67 10.39
C GLU A 139 2.08 12.75 8.89
N GLU A 140 2.47 11.76 8.08
CA GLU A 140 2.22 11.75 6.62
C GLU A 140 0.75 11.42 6.27
N PHE A 141 -0.05 10.95 7.24
CA PHE A 141 -1.47 10.66 7.11
C PHE A 141 -2.32 11.94 7.01
N GLU A 142 -1.98 12.96 7.79
CA GLU A 142 -2.69 14.24 7.84
C GLU A 142 -2.42 15.05 6.57
N GLU A 143 -1.15 15.16 6.16
CA GLU A 143 -0.77 15.81 4.90
C GLU A 143 -1.43 15.16 3.66
N SER A 144 -1.79 13.88 3.77
CA SER A 144 -2.43 13.12 2.69
C SER A 144 -3.96 13.29 2.66
N ALA A 145 -4.58 13.51 3.82
CA ALA A 145 -6.02 13.81 3.98
C ALA A 145 -6.31 15.28 3.63
N GLU A 146 -5.54 16.21 4.18
CA GLU A 146 -5.71 17.66 4.02
C GLU A 146 -4.97 18.20 2.78
N ALA A 147 -5.28 17.72 1.58
CA ALA A 147 -4.67 18.26 0.36
C ALA A 147 -5.13 19.70 0.01
N GLY A 148 -5.09 20.63 0.97
CA GLY A 148 -5.35 22.05 0.87
C GLY A 148 -4.18 22.82 0.26
N LEU A 149 -4.53 23.86 -0.50
CA LEU A 149 -3.76 24.84 -1.28
C LEU A 149 -2.23 24.96 -1.06
N TRP A 150 -1.72 24.90 0.17
CA TRP A 150 -0.28 25.03 0.48
C TRP A 150 0.57 23.89 -0.09
N THR A 151 0.06 22.65 -0.07
CA THR A 151 0.73 21.53 -0.74
C THR A 151 0.73 21.70 -2.26
N ARG A 152 -0.28 22.35 -2.86
CA ARG A 152 -0.29 22.67 -4.30
C ARG A 152 0.78 23.67 -4.68
N ILE A 153 1.04 24.68 -3.83
CA ILE A 153 2.08 25.69 -4.05
C ILE A 153 3.47 25.07 -3.90
N LYS A 154 3.73 24.30 -2.83
CA LYS A 154 4.99 23.56 -2.65
C LYS A 154 5.23 22.53 -3.76
N ARG A 155 4.17 21.84 -4.21
CA ARG A 155 4.21 20.94 -5.40
C ARG A 155 4.47 21.73 -6.68
N GLY A 156 3.87 22.90 -6.86
CA GLY A 156 4.10 23.79 -8.00
C GLY A 156 5.56 24.22 -8.10
N ALA A 157 6.12 24.75 -7.02
CA ALA A 157 7.52 25.16 -6.94
C ALA A 157 8.48 23.97 -7.15
N LYS A 158 8.23 22.82 -6.51
CA LYS A 158 9.03 21.60 -6.68
C LYS A 158 8.95 21.09 -8.13
N LYS A 159 7.79 21.17 -8.77
CA LYS A 159 7.57 20.76 -10.17
C LYS A 159 8.27 21.68 -11.16
N VAL A 160 8.27 22.99 -10.92
CA VAL A 160 8.99 23.99 -11.74
C VAL A 160 10.51 23.79 -11.59
N GLY A 161 11.03 23.73 -10.37
CA GLY A 161 12.45 23.45 -10.12
C GLY A 161 12.90 22.12 -10.70
N ARG A 162 12.04 21.08 -10.65
CA ARG A 162 12.32 19.81 -11.31
C ARG A 162 12.35 19.91 -12.82
N LYS A 163 11.41 20.61 -13.46
CA LYS A 163 11.43 20.82 -14.93
C LYS A 163 12.71 21.53 -15.39
N VAL A 164 13.17 22.54 -14.64
CA VAL A 164 14.41 23.27 -14.95
C VAL A 164 15.63 22.34 -14.83
N LYS A 165 15.75 21.59 -13.72
CA LYS A 165 16.82 20.58 -13.56
C LYS A 165 16.78 19.49 -14.64
N LYS A 166 15.59 19.02 -15.00
CA LYS A 166 15.40 18.02 -16.07
C LYS A 166 15.89 18.54 -17.41
N LYS A 167 15.52 19.79 -17.76
CA LYS A 167 15.97 20.45 -18.99
C LYS A 167 17.49 20.64 -19.00
N TYR A 168 18.07 21.04 -17.88
CA TYR A 168 19.53 21.15 -17.73
C TYR A 168 20.23 19.80 -17.93
N TYR A 169 19.77 18.73 -17.26
CA TYR A 169 20.36 17.39 -17.38
C TYR A 169 20.14 16.76 -18.76
N ALA A 170 19.01 17.03 -19.42
CA ALA A 170 18.77 16.60 -20.79
C ALA A 170 19.72 17.30 -21.77
N VAL A 171 19.94 18.60 -21.61
CA VAL A 171 20.89 19.38 -22.44
C VAL A 171 22.33 18.93 -22.20
N SER A 172 22.70 18.58 -20.96
CA SER A 172 24.02 18.04 -20.64
C SER A 172 24.18 16.53 -20.91
N LYS A 173 23.21 15.90 -21.60
CA LYS A 173 23.18 14.46 -21.95
C LYS A 173 23.31 13.51 -20.75
N GLN A 174 22.91 13.94 -19.55
CA GLN A 174 22.93 13.15 -18.33
C GLN A 174 21.62 12.35 -18.18
N TYR A 175 21.40 11.37 -19.08
CA TYR A 175 20.15 10.60 -19.19
C TYR A 175 19.78 9.83 -17.92
N ALA A 176 20.76 9.28 -17.19
CA ALA A 176 20.52 8.58 -15.93
C ALA A 176 19.93 9.53 -14.87
N LYS A 177 20.42 10.77 -14.77
CA LYS A 177 19.92 11.77 -13.81
C LYS A 177 18.51 12.25 -14.15
N VAL A 178 18.19 12.36 -15.44
CA VAL A 178 16.83 12.63 -15.92
C VAL A 178 15.88 11.51 -15.48
N HIS A 179 16.29 10.25 -15.65
CA HIS A 179 15.46 9.09 -15.28
C HIS A 179 15.29 8.93 -13.76
N ILE A 180 16.34 9.18 -12.97
CA ILE A 180 16.26 9.23 -11.49
C ILE A 180 15.23 10.27 -11.04
N GLN A 181 15.20 11.43 -11.71
CA GLN A 181 14.27 12.50 -11.36
C GLN A 181 12.81 12.15 -11.68
N ASP A 182 12.56 11.47 -12.81
CA ASP A 182 11.25 10.97 -13.19
C ASP A 182 10.78 9.88 -12.21
N GLN A 183 11.64 8.90 -11.92
CA GLN A 183 11.36 7.84 -10.94
C GLN A 183 11.12 8.37 -9.52
N THR A 184 11.85 9.41 -9.11
CA THR A 184 11.62 10.07 -7.81
C THR A 184 10.25 10.73 -7.77
N THR A 185 9.83 11.33 -8.88
CA THR A 185 8.50 11.95 -8.98
C THR A 185 7.39 10.89 -8.95
N ILE A 186 7.58 9.76 -9.61
CA ILE A 186 6.63 8.64 -9.58
C ILE A 186 6.54 8.05 -8.17
N LYS A 187 7.67 7.82 -7.51
CA LYS A 187 7.72 7.35 -6.11
C LYS A 187 6.91 8.26 -5.20
N GLU A 188 7.10 9.57 -5.27
CA GLU A 188 6.33 10.52 -4.46
C GLU A 188 4.82 10.45 -4.74
N ILE A 189 4.42 10.37 -6.01
CA ILE A 189 3.00 10.25 -6.38
C ILE A 189 2.41 8.95 -5.84
N LEU A 190 3.11 7.82 -6.01
CA LEU A 190 2.68 6.53 -5.48
C LEU A 190 2.63 6.52 -3.95
N THR A 191 3.59 7.15 -3.27
CA THR A 191 3.56 7.29 -1.80
C THR A 191 2.33 8.07 -1.34
N ILE A 192 2.00 9.20 -2.00
CA ILE A 192 0.78 9.97 -1.68
C ILE A 192 -0.47 9.13 -1.90
N TRP A 193 -0.56 8.43 -3.03
CA TRP A 193 -1.70 7.54 -3.31
C TRP A 193 -1.82 6.41 -2.29
N ARG A 194 -0.70 5.81 -1.89
CA ARG A 194 -0.66 4.78 -0.85
C ARG A 194 -1.19 5.31 0.48
N HIS A 195 -0.78 6.51 0.91
CA HIS A 195 -1.27 7.09 2.15
C HIS A 195 -2.76 7.43 2.07
N LYS A 196 -3.21 7.99 0.95
CA LYS A 196 -4.65 8.20 0.71
C LYS A 196 -5.44 6.91 0.79
N LEU A 197 -4.98 5.85 0.11
CA LEU A 197 -5.61 4.53 0.18
C LEU A 197 -5.61 3.97 1.59
N ALA A 198 -4.51 4.09 2.34
CA ALA A 198 -4.44 3.64 3.73
C ALA A 198 -5.46 4.38 4.63
N VAL A 199 -5.60 5.69 4.44
CA VAL A 199 -6.60 6.50 5.14
C VAL A 199 -8.03 6.08 4.76
N TYR A 200 -8.34 5.88 3.47
CA TYR A 200 -9.67 5.41 3.04
C TYR A 200 -9.99 3.99 3.52
N LEU A 201 -8.97 3.13 3.57
CA LEU A 201 -9.12 1.73 3.97
C LEU A 201 -9.21 1.55 5.49
N LEU A 202 -9.06 2.61 6.31
CA LEU A 202 -9.36 2.58 7.74
C LEU A 202 -10.80 2.11 8.02
N ILE A 203 -11.77 2.44 7.17
CA ILE A 203 -13.16 1.99 7.33
C ILE A 203 -13.29 0.48 7.09
N PRO A 204 -12.88 -0.08 5.93
CA PRO A 204 -12.80 -1.53 5.73
C PRO A 204 -12.00 -2.26 6.82
N ILE A 205 -10.89 -1.68 7.30
CA ILE A 205 -10.11 -2.26 8.40
C ILE A 205 -10.88 -2.21 9.72
N GLY A 206 -11.59 -1.12 10.00
CA GLY A 206 -12.45 -0.97 11.17
C GLY A 206 -13.60 -1.98 11.16
N ILE A 207 -14.29 -2.11 10.02
CA ILE A 207 -15.33 -3.13 9.80
C ILE A 207 -14.73 -4.54 9.95
N GLY A 208 -13.56 -4.76 9.35
CA GLY A 208 -12.92 -6.06 9.43
C GLY A 208 -12.43 -6.42 10.83
N SER A 209 -12.20 -5.42 11.68
CA SER A 209 -11.82 -5.56 13.08
C SER A 209 -13.01 -5.51 14.04
N LEU A 210 -14.25 -5.75 13.57
CA LEU A 210 -15.44 -5.73 14.43
C LEU A 210 -15.42 -6.79 15.54
N VAL A 211 -14.68 -7.87 15.36
CA VAL A 211 -14.38 -8.81 16.46
C VAL A 211 -13.61 -8.12 17.59
N PHE A 212 -12.72 -7.19 17.24
CA PHE A 212 -11.92 -6.38 18.14
C PHE A 212 -12.51 -4.97 18.24
N THR A 213 -13.69 -4.85 18.84
CA THR A 213 -14.49 -3.62 18.84
C THR A 213 -13.78 -2.34 19.30
N PRO A 214 -12.82 -2.35 20.26
CA PRO A 214 -12.04 -1.14 20.57
C PRO A 214 -11.19 -0.69 19.38
N ILE A 215 -10.61 -1.62 18.63
CA ILE A 215 -9.81 -1.34 17.43
C ILE A 215 -10.72 -0.75 16.34
N ALA A 216 -11.88 -1.37 16.10
CA ALA A 216 -12.86 -0.87 15.15
C ALA A 216 -13.29 0.57 15.46
N PHE A 217 -13.56 0.86 16.74
CA PHE A 217 -13.94 2.20 17.21
C PHE A 217 -12.85 3.23 16.93
N VAL A 218 -11.58 2.91 17.27
CA VAL A 218 -10.45 3.82 17.02
C VAL A 218 -10.32 4.14 15.53
N CYS A 219 -10.38 3.12 14.66
CA CYS A 219 -10.32 3.31 13.21
C CYS A 219 -11.44 4.20 12.68
N ILE A 220 -12.68 3.97 13.11
CA ILE A 220 -13.85 4.74 12.66
C ILE A 220 -13.79 6.19 13.16
N VAL A 221 -13.50 6.39 14.45
CA VAL A 221 -13.43 7.74 15.02
C VAL A 221 -12.30 8.55 14.39
N PHE A 222 -11.14 7.94 14.18
CA PHE A 222 -10.02 8.60 13.52
C PHE A 222 -10.38 9.00 12.07
N TRP A 223 -11.05 8.11 11.34
CA TRP A 223 -11.54 8.40 9.99
C TRP A 223 -12.58 9.53 9.96
N ILE A 224 -13.57 9.50 10.85
CA ILE A 224 -14.59 10.55 10.99
C ILE A 224 -13.93 11.90 11.29
N LYS A 225 -12.92 11.90 12.17
CA LYS A 225 -12.25 13.13 12.57
C LYS A 225 -11.48 13.77 11.42
N LEU A 226 -10.79 12.97 10.61
CA LEU A 226 -10.08 13.43 9.43
C LEU A 226 -11.01 13.88 8.30
N PHE A 227 -12.09 13.16 8.00
CA PHE A 227 -12.92 13.46 6.82
C PHE A 227 -14.17 14.30 7.07
N ILE A 228 -14.81 14.14 8.24
CA ILE A 228 -16.06 14.84 8.55
C ILE A 228 -15.78 16.11 9.33
N PHE A 229 -14.88 16.04 10.31
CA PHE A 229 -14.59 17.18 11.18
C PHE A 229 -13.44 18.06 10.70
N ASP A 230 -12.64 17.61 9.72
CA ASP A 230 -11.47 18.32 9.17
C ASP A 230 -10.59 18.89 10.30
N LYS A 231 -10.29 18.02 11.28
CA LYS A 231 -9.54 18.35 12.49
C LYS A 231 -8.37 17.42 12.66
N ASP A 232 -7.23 18.00 13.01
CA ASP A 232 -6.05 17.24 13.40
C ASP A 232 -6.36 16.29 14.58
N PRO A 233 -6.10 14.98 14.43
CA PRO A 233 -6.19 14.05 15.52
C PRO A 233 -5.16 14.39 16.60
N LYS A 234 -5.58 14.24 17.86
CA LYS A 234 -4.69 14.54 18.99
C LYS A 234 -3.65 13.43 19.12
N VAL A 235 -2.52 13.74 19.75
CA VAL A 235 -1.41 12.79 19.95
C VAL A 235 -1.87 11.45 20.54
N TYR A 236 -2.78 11.46 21.53
CA TYR A 236 -3.28 10.21 22.12
C TYR A 236 -4.17 9.38 21.18
N GLU A 237 -4.89 10.00 20.23
CA GLU A 237 -5.70 9.30 19.23
C GLU A 237 -4.79 8.65 18.19
N ARG A 238 -3.70 9.33 17.80
CA ARG A 238 -2.66 8.76 16.93
C ARG A 238 -1.96 7.60 17.61
N ILE A 239 -1.59 7.73 18.88
CA ILE A 239 -1.00 6.64 19.68
C ILE A 239 -1.98 5.47 19.77
N SER A 240 -3.27 5.74 20.02
CA SER A 240 -4.31 4.72 20.07
C SER A 240 -4.42 3.97 18.74
N LEU A 241 -4.44 4.69 17.60
CA LEU A 241 -4.48 4.07 16.28
C LEU A 241 -3.21 3.26 15.99
N LEU A 242 -2.05 3.75 16.40
CA LEU A 242 -0.79 3.03 16.24
C LEU A 242 -0.78 1.73 17.06
N ILE A 243 -1.24 1.76 18.32
CA ILE A 243 -1.41 0.57 19.15
C ILE A 243 -2.41 -0.40 18.51
N SER A 244 -3.54 0.10 18.00
CA SER A 244 -4.52 -0.69 17.26
C SER A 244 -3.91 -1.40 16.05
N MET A 245 -3.08 -0.72 15.26
CA MET A 245 -2.42 -1.32 14.09
C MET A 245 -1.38 -2.37 14.47
N ILE A 246 -0.63 -2.16 15.56
CA ILE A 246 0.30 -3.17 16.09
C ILE A 246 -0.47 -4.39 16.61
N ALA A 247 -1.57 -4.18 17.34
CA ALA A 247 -2.41 -5.26 17.85
C ALA A 247 -2.98 -6.11 16.70
N ILE A 248 -3.49 -5.48 15.65
CA ILE A 248 -3.96 -6.18 14.44
C ILE A 248 -2.85 -7.02 13.82
N ALA A 249 -1.65 -6.46 13.66
CA ALA A 249 -0.51 -7.19 13.09
C ALA A 249 -0.14 -8.42 13.93
N LEU A 250 -0.13 -8.27 15.26
CA LEU A 250 0.11 -9.37 16.20
C LEU A 250 -0.98 -10.43 16.11
N ILE A 251 -2.26 -10.03 16.08
CA ILE A 251 -3.38 -10.97 15.94
C ILE A 251 -3.27 -11.76 14.65
N ALA A 252 -2.94 -11.12 13.53
CA ALA A 252 -2.80 -11.78 12.24
C ALA A 252 -1.64 -12.79 12.23
N ILE A 253 -0.51 -12.46 12.86
CA ILE A 253 0.64 -13.37 13.02
C ILE A 253 0.27 -14.56 13.91
N LEU A 254 -0.30 -14.30 15.09
CA LEU A 254 -0.67 -15.34 16.05
C LEU A 254 -1.74 -16.27 15.48
N SER A 255 -2.69 -15.74 14.72
CA SER A 255 -3.76 -16.53 14.10
C SER A 255 -3.23 -17.58 13.13
N TYR A 256 -2.13 -17.29 12.43
CA TYR A 256 -1.47 -18.25 11.53
C TYR A 256 -0.65 -19.31 12.28
N VAL A 257 -0.04 -18.96 13.42
CA VAL A 257 0.79 -19.89 14.21
C VAL A 257 -0.04 -20.86 15.05
N PHE A 258 -1.18 -20.40 15.59
CA PHE A 258 -1.96 -21.15 16.58
C PHE A 258 -3.25 -21.78 16.05
N ASP A 259 -3.48 -21.79 14.72
CA ASP A 259 -4.71 -22.31 14.09
C ASP A 259 -5.98 -21.82 14.79
N TRP A 260 -6.01 -20.54 15.15
CA TRP A 260 -7.15 -19.97 15.86
C TRP A 260 -8.43 -20.03 15.00
N VAL A 261 -9.57 -20.14 15.69
CA VAL A 261 -10.92 -20.17 15.08
C VAL A 261 -11.15 -19.00 14.10
N PHE A 262 -10.46 -17.86 14.33
CA PHE A 262 -10.48 -16.70 13.44
C PHE A 262 -9.92 -16.97 12.03
N TYR A 263 -8.90 -17.81 11.89
CA TYR A 263 -8.22 -18.09 10.62
C TYR A 263 -8.86 -19.26 9.88
N THR A 264 -9.29 -20.30 10.59
CA THR A 264 -9.98 -21.45 10.01
C THR A 264 -11.33 -21.05 9.42
N ALA A 265 -12.07 -20.15 10.08
CA ALA A 265 -13.36 -19.64 9.60
C ALA A 265 -13.29 -18.87 8.27
N ILE A 266 -12.12 -18.33 7.90
CA ILE A 266 -11.94 -17.53 6.69
C ILE A 266 -11.18 -18.27 5.58
N SER A 267 -10.74 -19.49 5.85
CA SER A 267 -9.88 -20.29 4.95
C SER A 267 -10.51 -20.53 3.57
N GLU A 268 -11.81 -20.78 3.51
CA GLU A 268 -12.58 -20.96 2.27
C GLU A 268 -12.61 -19.68 1.39
N TYR A 269 -12.36 -18.52 1.99
CA TYR A 269 -12.35 -17.23 1.29
C TYR A 269 -10.95 -16.76 0.92
N PHE A 270 -9.88 -17.54 1.15
CA PHE A 270 -8.50 -17.11 0.86
C PHE A 270 -8.25 -16.76 -0.61
N TRP A 271 -8.94 -17.40 -1.55
CA TRP A 271 -8.85 -17.04 -2.96
C TRP A 271 -9.30 -15.58 -3.19
N THR A 272 -10.33 -15.10 -2.50
CA THR A 272 -10.81 -13.71 -2.60
C THR A 272 -9.77 -12.71 -2.08
N ILE A 273 -9.01 -13.09 -1.04
CA ILE A 273 -7.92 -12.27 -0.48
C ILE A 273 -6.81 -12.07 -1.53
N GLU A 274 -6.47 -13.12 -2.29
CA GLU A 274 -5.49 -13.02 -3.38
C GLU A 274 -6.01 -12.23 -4.59
N VAL A 275 -7.33 -12.21 -4.83
CA VAL A 275 -7.94 -11.31 -5.83
C VAL A 275 -7.72 -9.84 -5.45
N PHE A 276 -7.95 -9.47 -4.19
CA PHE A 276 -7.70 -8.09 -3.72
C PHE A 276 -6.22 -7.71 -3.80
N TYR A 277 -5.32 -8.67 -3.53
CA TYR A 277 -3.89 -8.50 -3.73
C TYR A 277 -3.55 -8.20 -5.20
N LEU A 278 -4.10 -8.97 -6.14
CA LEU A 278 -3.93 -8.75 -7.58
C LEU A 278 -4.49 -7.38 -8.01
N ILE A 279 -5.66 -6.98 -7.51
CA ILE A 279 -6.24 -5.64 -7.76
C ILE A 279 -5.26 -4.55 -7.31
N GLY A 280 -4.66 -4.70 -6.13
CA GLY A 280 -3.64 -3.78 -5.62
C GLY A 280 -2.41 -3.66 -6.54
N ILE A 281 -1.91 -4.79 -7.04
CA ILE A 281 -0.79 -4.83 -8.01
C ILE A 281 -1.20 -4.16 -9.33
N ILE A 282 -2.37 -4.48 -9.88
CA ILE A 282 -2.84 -3.91 -11.15
C ILE A 282 -3.03 -2.40 -11.01
N ALA A 283 -3.73 -1.94 -9.98
CA ALA A 283 -4.00 -0.51 -9.78
C ALA A 283 -2.71 0.31 -9.63
N SER A 284 -1.75 -0.18 -8.85
CA SER A 284 -0.46 0.47 -8.69
C SER A 284 0.40 0.42 -9.95
N SER A 285 0.36 -0.68 -10.70
CA SER A 285 1.06 -0.83 -11.99
C SER A 285 0.50 0.13 -13.05
N ILE A 286 -0.83 0.24 -13.17
CA ILE A 286 -1.49 1.20 -14.07
C ILE A 286 -1.08 2.63 -13.71
N MET A 287 -1.10 2.99 -12.43
CA MET A 287 -0.68 4.32 -12.00
C MET A 287 0.80 4.58 -12.27
N PHE A 288 1.67 3.61 -12.02
CA PHE A 288 3.09 3.71 -12.33
C PHE A 288 3.30 3.95 -13.83
N ILE A 289 2.71 3.12 -14.70
CA ILE A 289 2.84 3.23 -16.16
C ILE A 289 2.26 4.55 -16.67
N TYR A 290 1.08 4.95 -16.19
CA TYR A 290 0.44 6.21 -16.59
C TYR A 290 1.31 7.43 -16.23
N GLN A 291 1.83 7.48 -15.00
CA GLN A 291 2.70 8.59 -14.56
C GLN A 291 4.04 8.56 -15.30
N PHE A 292 4.58 7.37 -15.57
CA PHE A 292 5.80 7.21 -16.33
C PHE A 292 5.67 7.72 -17.77
N GLY A 293 4.58 7.36 -18.47
CA GLY A 293 4.29 7.87 -19.82
C GLY A 293 4.14 9.39 -19.85
N LYS A 294 3.38 9.94 -18.90
CA LYS A 294 3.15 11.39 -18.77
C LYS A 294 4.46 12.18 -18.52
N LEU A 295 5.39 11.63 -17.76
CA LEU A 295 6.67 12.28 -17.43
C LEU A 295 7.67 12.25 -18.59
N LYS A 296 7.63 11.22 -19.42
CA LYS A 296 8.46 11.14 -20.64
C LYS A 296 7.96 12.03 -21.78
N GLY A 297 6.78 12.65 -21.65
CA GLY A 297 6.17 13.44 -22.72
C GLY A 297 5.71 12.59 -23.90
N VAL A 298 5.74 11.25 -23.74
CA VAL A 298 5.26 10.30 -24.74
C VAL A 298 3.75 10.23 -24.57
N THR A 299 3.03 10.99 -25.39
CA THR A 299 1.60 10.81 -25.57
C THR A 299 1.36 9.40 -26.13
N LEU A 300 0.25 8.75 -25.74
CA LEU A 300 -0.15 7.43 -26.28
C LEU A 300 -0.16 7.41 -27.83
N THR A 301 -0.32 8.57 -28.45
CA THR A 301 -0.17 8.82 -29.88
C THR A 301 1.23 8.52 -30.41
N ASP A 302 2.30 8.91 -29.72
CA ASP A 302 3.70 8.72 -30.17
C ASP A 302 4.10 7.24 -30.14
N VAL A 303 3.58 6.46 -29.18
CA VAL A 303 3.78 5.00 -29.15
C VAL A 303 3.02 4.33 -30.29
N LYS A 304 1.81 4.82 -30.60
CA LYS A 304 0.98 4.32 -31.69
C LYS A 304 1.60 4.64 -33.06
N GLU A 305 2.17 5.83 -33.22
CA GLU A 305 2.96 6.22 -34.40
C GLU A 305 4.20 5.35 -34.55
N LYS A 306 4.97 5.14 -33.48
CA LYS A 306 6.20 4.34 -33.54
C LYS A 306 5.94 2.84 -33.81
N ILE A 307 4.83 2.30 -33.32
CA ILE A 307 4.37 0.94 -33.66
C ILE A 307 3.86 0.89 -35.12
N GLY A 308 3.21 1.94 -35.60
CA GLY A 308 2.83 2.08 -37.01
C GLY A 308 4.02 2.15 -37.96
N GLU A 309 5.07 2.89 -37.60
CA GLU A 309 6.34 3.00 -38.35
C GLU A 309 7.11 1.68 -38.40
N LEU A 310 7.06 0.87 -37.33
CA LEU A 310 7.69 -0.46 -37.31
C LEU A 310 6.95 -1.45 -38.22
N ARG A 311 5.61 -1.41 -38.27
CA ARG A 311 4.82 -2.23 -39.20
C ARG A 311 5.07 -1.87 -40.67
N THR A 312 5.20 -0.57 -40.98
CA THR A 312 5.46 -0.11 -42.36
C THR A 312 6.90 -0.35 -42.82
N LYS A 313 7.83 -0.62 -41.89
CA LYS A 313 9.20 -1.06 -42.22
C LYS A 313 9.33 -2.57 -42.39
N GLU A 314 8.42 -3.37 -41.85
CA GLU A 314 8.38 -4.82 -42.08
C GLU A 314 7.65 -5.18 -43.39
N GLU A 315 6.89 -4.25 -43.97
CA GLU A 315 6.16 -4.39 -45.24
C GLU A 315 6.93 -3.83 -46.47
N LYS A 316 8.22 -3.47 -46.32
CA LYS A 316 9.13 -3.09 -47.42
C LYS A 316 10.32 -4.02 -47.48
#